data_AF-A0A4Z1JG76-F1
#
_entry.id   AF-A0A4Z1JG76-F1
#
_cell.length_a   1.000
_cell.length_b   1.000
_cell.length_c   1.000
_cell.angle_alpha   90.00
_cell.angle_beta   90.00
_cell.angle_gamma   90.00
#
_symmetry.space_group_name_H-M   'P 1'
#
loop_
_entity.id
_entity.type
_entity.pdbx_description
1 polymer ?
#
loop_
_entity_poly.entity_id
_entity_poly.type
_entity_poly.pdbx_seq_one_letter_code
_entity_poly.pdbx_strand_id
1 'polypeptide(L)'
;MGKKLKKTNNPSPISSIDTPPSTFTDSLLLPKLIVFDLDYTLWPFWVDTHVTPPIKANSEHSATTDRWGESFAFYNEVPSILAQLKNHGIMVGAASRTSAPDLGREMLRLLHVMDIDGKKRKAIEYFDQLEIYPGSKITHFTKLQKSTGIAYKDMLFFDDEARNRNVESLGVKMCLVKDGVNKAEINRGVKEWRQMHGHEMKVSGSEDRMEGSSTAAYNDAMDNDNDE
;
A
#
# COMPACT_ATOMS: atom_id res chain seq x y z
N MET A 1 -28.65 -30.01 -42.84
CA MET A 1 -27.54 -30.05 -41.85
C MET A 1 -27.10 -28.62 -41.53
N GLY A 2 -27.31 -28.13 -40.31
CA GLY A 2 -26.74 -26.85 -39.85
C GLY A 2 -26.27 -27.00 -38.41
N LYS A 3 -25.00 -27.37 -38.21
CA LYS A 3 -24.42 -27.54 -36.88
C LYS A 3 -24.20 -26.15 -36.25
N LYS A 4 -24.96 -25.81 -35.20
CA LYS A 4 -24.67 -24.68 -34.32
C LYS A 4 -23.37 -24.98 -33.56
N LEU A 5 -22.34 -24.18 -33.78
CA LEU A 5 -21.12 -24.17 -32.97
C LEU A 5 -21.44 -23.58 -31.59
N LYS A 6 -21.17 -24.35 -30.53
CA LYS A 6 -21.21 -23.89 -29.15
C LYS A 6 -20.07 -22.90 -28.94
N LYS A 7 -20.38 -21.66 -28.55
CA LYS A 7 -19.37 -20.73 -28.01
C LYS A 7 -18.86 -21.30 -26.69
N THR A 8 -17.61 -21.70 -26.67
CA THR A 8 -16.85 -22.00 -25.46
C THR A 8 -16.47 -20.68 -24.80
N ASN A 9 -16.96 -20.43 -23.59
CA ASN A 9 -16.51 -19.32 -22.76
C ASN A 9 -15.08 -19.62 -22.28
N ASN A 10 -14.08 -19.12 -23.00
CA ASN A 10 -12.75 -18.98 -22.42
C ASN A 10 -12.80 -17.82 -21.41
N PRO A 11 -12.35 -18.01 -20.16
CA PRO A 11 -12.15 -16.89 -19.26
C PRO A 11 -11.12 -15.94 -19.91
N SER A 12 -11.49 -14.69 -20.06
CA SER A 12 -10.59 -13.63 -20.52
C SER A 12 -9.37 -13.58 -19.59
N PRO A 13 -8.16 -13.32 -20.13
CA PRO A 13 -6.99 -13.16 -19.29
C PRO A 13 -7.25 -12.04 -18.28
N ILE A 14 -7.14 -12.37 -16.99
CA ILE A 14 -7.24 -11.42 -15.88
C ILE A 14 -6.22 -10.32 -16.18
N SER A 15 -6.68 -9.08 -16.32
CA SER A 15 -5.78 -7.98 -16.64
C SER A 15 -4.75 -7.85 -15.51
N SER A 16 -3.49 -7.50 -15.82
CA SER A 16 -2.47 -7.28 -14.78
C SER A 16 -2.87 -6.18 -13.78
N ILE A 17 -3.88 -5.38 -14.12
CA ILE A 17 -4.48 -4.37 -13.25
C ILE A 17 -5.29 -5.04 -12.13
N ASP A 18 -5.87 -6.22 -12.31
CA ASP A 18 -6.76 -6.84 -11.30
C ASP A 18 -6.02 -7.70 -10.25
N THR A 19 -4.72 -7.95 -10.42
CA THR A 19 -3.96 -8.77 -9.46
C THR A 19 -3.68 -8.02 -8.15
N PRO A 20 -3.79 -8.66 -6.98
CA PRO A 20 -3.40 -8.01 -5.72
C PRO A 20 -1.90 -7.72 -5.69
N PRO A 21 -1.45 -6.69 -4.94
CA PRO A 21 -0.05 -6.58 -4.53
C PRO A 21 0.43 -7.91 -3.94
N SER A 22 1.61 -8.40 -4.36
CA SER A 22 2.10 -9.74 -3.97
C SER A 22 2.26 -9.90 -2.45
N THR A 23 2.53 -8.81 -1.73
CA THR A 23 2.60 -8.79 -0.27
C THR A 23 1.28 -9.07 0.43
N PHE A 24 0.13 -8.98 -0.25
CA PHE A 24 -1.18 -9.30 0.32
C PHE A 24 -1.47 -10.80 0.30
N THR A 25 -0.70 -11.56 -0.49
CA THR A 25 -0.91 -13.00 -0.73
C THR A 25 0.22 -13.88 -0.19
N ASP A 26 1.26 -13.29 0.41
CA ASP A 26 2.43 -14.02 0.92
C ASP A 26 2.26 -14.62 2.33
N SER A 27 1.04 -14.53 2.89
CA SER A 27 0.67 -14.98 4.24
C SER A 27 1.46 -14.34 5.40
N LEU A 28 2.19 -13.26 5.13
CA LEU A 28 2.87 -12.48 6.16
C LEU A 28 1.97 -11.37 6.71
N LEU A 29 2.37 -10.80 7.84
CA LEU A 29 1.64 -9.73 8.50
C LEU A 29 1.43 -8.52 7.58
N LEU A 30 0.25 -7.90 7.69
CA LEU A 30 -0.14 -6.71 6.95
C LEU A 30 -0.38 -5.55 7.93
N PRO A 31 -0.15 -4.29 7.51
CA PRO A 31 -0.61 -3.13 8.26
C PRO A 31 -2.12 -3.20 8.48
N LYS A 32 -2.59 -2.73 9.64
CA LYS A 32 -4.03 -2.68 9.94
C LYS A 32 -4.71 -1.49 9.27
N LEU A 33 -3.95 -0.41 9.05
CA LEU A 33 -4.39 0.81 8.39
C LEU A 33 -3.36 1.24 7.36
N ILE A 34 -3.79 1.42 6.12
CA ILE A 34 -2.99 2.08 5.08
C ILE A 34 -3.61 3.46 4.82
N VAL A 35 -2.78 4.50 4.93
CA VAL A 35 -3.18 5.89 4.76
C VAL A 35 -2.53 6.43 3.49
N PHE A 36 -3.29 7.20 2.71
CA PHE A 36 -2.80 7.89 1.52
C PHE A 36 -2.92 9.41 1.69
N ASP A 37 -1.91 10.15 1.22
CA ASP A 37 -2.18 11.50 0.73
C ASP A 37 -3.07 11.44 -0.53
N LEU A 38 -3.54 12.60 -1.02
CA LEU A 38 -4.35 12.68 -2.23
C LEU A 38 -3.51 13.12 -3.43
N ASP A 39 -2.93 14.32 -3.35
CA ASP A 39 -2.30 14.99 -4.49
C ASP A 39 -0.93 14.35 -4.77
N TYR A 40 -0.61 14.09 -6.04
CA TYR A 40 0.58 13.33 -6.47
C TYR A 40 0.77 11.94 -5.83
N THR A 41 -0.23 11.46 -5.08
CA THR A 41 -0.25 10.14 -4.47
C THR A 41 -1.33 9.26 -5.09
N LEU A 42 -2.60 9.69 -5.08
CA LEU A 42 -3.70 9.00 -5.75
C LEU A 42 -3.91 9.49 -7.19
N TRP A 43 -3.57 10.73 -7.48
CA TRP A 43 -3.71 11.34 -8.80
C TRP A 43 -2.56 12.31 -9.11
N PRO A 44 -2.23 12.58 -10.38
CA PRO A 44 -1.01 13.31 -10.77
C PRO A 44 -1.17 14.84 -10.79
N PHE A 45 -1.84 15.43 -9.81
CA PHE A 45 -2.09 16.88 -9.74
C PHE A 45 -2.42 17.33 -8.31
N TRP A 46 -2.23 18.62 -8.03
CA TRP A 46 -2.87 19.31 -6.89
C TRP A 46 -4.31 19.68 -7.21
N VAL A 47 -5.25 19.19 -6.42
CA VAL A 47 -6.69 19.44 -6.60
C VAL A 47 -7.07 20.90 -6.37
N ASP A 48 -6.35 21.64 -5.51
CA ASP A 48 -6.64 23.05 -5.21
C ASP A 48 -6.01 24.04 -6.20
N THR A 49 -5.18 23.56 -7.11
CA THR A 49 -4.40 24.40 -8.04
C THR A 49 -4.77 24.12 -9.48
N HIS A 50 -4.83 22.85 -9.89
CA HIS A 50 -5.02 22.50 -11.30
C HIS A 50 -6.49 22.32 -11.68
N VAL A 51 -7.36 21.99 -10.73
CA VAL A 51 -8.76 21.65 -11.03
C VAL A 51 -9.64 22.89 -10.87
N THR A 52 -10.37 23.27 -11.92
CA THR A 52 -11.29 24.41 -11.85
C THR A 52 -12.76 23.96 -11.83
N PRO A 53 -13.43 23.95 -10.66
CA PRO A 53 -14.82 23.54 -10.57
C PRO A 53 -15.78 24.45 -11.39
N PRO A 54 -16.99 23.94 -11.74
CA PRO A 54 -17.54 22.63 -11.38
C PRO A 54 -16.86 21.48 -12.14
N ILE A 55 -16.80 20.31 -11.50
CA ILE A 55 -16.31 19.07 -12.10
C ILE A 55 -17.47 18.11 -12.40
N LYS A 56 -17.31 17.27 -13.43
CA LYS A 56 -18.29 16.25 -13.83
C LYS A 56 -17.58 14.95 -14.17
N ALA A 57 -18.13 13.81 -13.74
CA ALA A 57 -17.63 12.51 -14.16
C ALA A 57 -17.91 12.25 -15.66
N ASN A 58 -17.01 11.53 -16.33
CA ASN A 58 -17.32 10.90 -17.61
C ASN A 58 -18.31 9.73 -17.41
N SER A 59 -18.85 9.17 -18.50
CA SER A 59 -19.84 8.08 -18.43
C SER A 59 -19.34 6.84 -17.68
N GLU A 60 -18.04 6.58 -17.75
CA GLU A 60 -17.41 5.42 -17.11
C GLU A 60 -17.06 5.65 -15.64
N HIS A 61 -17.15 6.89 -15.15
CA HIS A 61 -16.63 7.35 -13.86
C HIS A 61 -15.13 7.05 -13.65
N SER A 62 -14.37 6.94 -14.75
CA SER A 62 -12.91 6.72 -14.72
C SER A 62 -12.11 8.03 -14.67
N ALA A 63 -12.74 9.13 -15.06
CA ALA A 63 -12.16 10.46 -15.02
C ALA A 63 -13.25 11.50 -14.74
N THR A 64 -12.82 12.67 -14.29
CA THR A 64 -13.64 13.87 -14.18
C THR A 64 -13.15 14.91 -15.17
N THR A 65 -14.04 15.80 -15.58
CA THR A 65 -13.73 16.94 -16.42
C THR A 65 -14.12 18.22 -15.71
N ASP A 66 -13.24 19.21 -15.72
CA ASP A 66 -13.50 20.51 -15.09
C ASP A 66 -14.24 21.47 -16.03
N ARG A 67 -14.39 22.74 -15.62
CA ARG A 67 -15.11 23.74 -16.42
C ARG A 67 -14.43 24.09 -17.75
N TRP A 68 -13.13 23.84 -17.88
CA TRP A 68 -12.34 24.14 -19.07
C TRP A 68 -12.21 22.95 -20.02
N GLY A 69 -12.70 21.77 -19.61
CA GLY A 69 -12.60 20.55 -20.40
C GLY A 69 -11.36 19.72 -20.07
N GLU A 70 -10.58 20.08 -19.04
CA GLU A 70 -9.41 19.31 -18.63
C GLU A 70 -9.82 18.03 -17.89
N SER A 71 -9.14 16.92 -18.19
CA SER A 71 -9.48 15.59 -17.68
C SER A 71 -8.58 15.19 -16.51
N PHE A 72 -9.19 14.78 -15.41
CA PHE A 72 -8.53 14.42 -14.14
C PHE A 72 -8.94 13.02 -13.69
N ALA A 73 -7.96 12.15 -13.47
CA ALA A 73 -8.15 10.75 -13.09
C ALA A 73 -7.12 10.30 -12.06
N PHE A 74 -7.35 9.13 -11.45
CA PHE A 74 -6.34 8.49 -10.61
C PHE A 74 -5.11 8.03 -11.41
N TYR A 75 -4.01 7.75 -10.70
CA TYR A 75 -2.97 6.87 -11.24
C TYR A 75 -3.55 5.49 -11.58
N ASN A 76 -3.00 4.86 -12.62
CA ASN A 76 -3.60 3.70 -13.29
C ASN A 76 -3.93 2.51 -12.35
N GLU A 77 -3.08 2.23 -11.36
CA GLU A 77 -3.26 1.07 -10.47
C GLU A 77 -4.05 1.39 -9.19
N VAL A 78 -4.33 2.67 -8.91
CA VAL A 78 -5.01 3.09 -7.67
C VAL A 78 -6.40 2.45 -7.51
N PRO A 79 -7.28 2.39 -8.53
CA PRO A 79 -8.57 1.73 -8.39
C PRO A 79 -8.44 0.28 -7.91
N SER A 80 -7.55 -0.49 -8.53
CA SER A 80 -7.31 -1.88 -8.13
C SER A 80 -6.72 -1.99 -6.72
N ILE A 81 -5.77 -1.12 -6.36
CA ILE A 81 -5.19 -1.09 -5.01
C ILE A 81 -6.28 -0.85 -3.95
N LEU A 82 -7.17 0.12 -4.17
CA LEU A 82 -8.27 0.39 -3.24
C LEU A 82 -9.22 -0.80 -3.11
N ALA A 83 -9.57 -1.46 -4.22
CA ALA A 83 -10.40 -2.66 -4.20
C ALA A 83 -9.73 -3.80 -3.41
N GLN A 84 -8.44 -4.01 -3.63
CA GLN A 84 -7.69 -5.08 -2.97
C GLN A 84 -7.48 -4.83 -1.48
N LEU A 85 -7.25 -3.58 -1.06
CA LEU A 85 -7.17 -3.24 0.37
C LEU A 85 -8.44 -3.67 1.12
N LYS A 86 -9.60 -3.32 0.56
CA LYS A 86 -10.90 -3.70 1.12
C LYS A 86 -11.12 -5.21 1.14
N ASN A 87 -10.78 -5.89 0.05
CA ASN A 87 -10.89 -7.35 -0.06
C ASN A 87 -9.99 -8.09 0.96
N HIS A 88 -8.86 -7.51 1.33
CA HIS A 88 -7.94 -8.06 2.34
C HIS A 88 -8.23 -7.56 3.77
N GLY A 89 -9.35 -6.85 3.98
CA GLY A 89 -9.75 -6.37 5.31
C GLY A 89 -8.80 -5.32 5.90
N ILE A 90 -8.02 -4.64 5.07
CA ILE A 90 -7.14 -3.54 5.49
C ILE A 90 -7.97 -2.26 5.50
N MET A 91 -7.96 -1.56 6.64
CA MET A 91 -8.63 -0.26 6.75
C MET A 91 -7.89 0.77 5.90
N VAL A 92 -8.62 1.69 5.29
CA VAL A 92 -8.04 2.72 4.41
C VAL A 92 -8.35 4.12 4.96
N GLY A 93 -7.30 4.92 5.10
CA GLY A 93 -7.40 6.33 5.48
C GLY A 93 -6.96 7.26 4.36
N ALA A 94 -7.51 8.47 4.32
CA ALA A 94 -6.92 9.61 3.62
C ALA A 94 -6.44 10.65 4.64
N ALA A 95 -5.25 11.19 4.42
CA ALA A 95 -4.74 12.34 5.15
C ALA A 95 -4.21 13.34 4.12
N SER A 96 -4.91 14.44 3.84
CA SER A 96 -4.51 15.44 2.84
C SER A 96 -4.63 16.86 3.34
N ARG A 97 -3.66 17.68 2.92
CA ARG A 97 -3.48 19.07 3.34
C ARG A 97 -4.04 20.08 2.35
N THR A 98 -4.75 19.63 1.32
CA THR A 98 -5.34 20.49 0.29
C THR A 98 -6.15 21.64 0.89
N SER A 99 -6.04 22.82 0.26
CA SER A 99 -6.88 23.97 0.60
C SER A 99 -8.28 23.91 -0.02
N ALA A 100 -8.56 22.88 -0.85
CA ALA A 100 -9.86 22.62 -1.45
C ALA A 100 -10.47 21.29 -0.94
N PRO A 101 -10.76 21.18 0.38
CA PRO A 101 -11.19 19.93 1.00
C PRO A 101 -12.51 19.37 0.45
N ASP A 102 -13.44 20.24 0.04
CA ASP A 102 -14.71 19.80 -0.55
C ASP A 102 -14.53 19.26 -1.97
N LEU A 103 -13.66 19.89 -2.76
CA LEU A 103 -13.33 19.46 -4.12
C LEU A 103 -12.60 18.11 -4.11
N GLY A 104 -11.64 17.91 -3.19
CA GLY A 104 -10.98 16.61 -3.01
C GLY A 104 -11.99 15.49 -2.66
N ARG A 105 -12.97 15.77 -1.79
CA ARG A 105 -14.05 14.81 -1.50
C ARG A 105 -14.99 14.60 -2.68
N GLU A 106 -15.26 15.63 -3.47
CA GLU A 106 -16.08 15.54 -4.67
C GLU A 106 -15.43 14.66 -5.74
N MET A 107 -14.11 14.83 -5.96
CA MET A 107 -13.31 13.96 -6.83
C MET A 107 -13.47 12.48 -6.44
N LEU A 108 -13.30 12.15 -5.14
CA LEU A 108 -13.49 10.78 -4.64
C LEU A 108 -14.93 10.26 -4.78
N ARG A 109 -15.94 11.14 -4.80
CA ARG A 109 -17.34 10.75 -5.02
C ARG A 109 -17.64 10.49 -6.50
N LEU A 110 -17.00 11.23 -7.40
CA LEU A 110 -17.23 11.16 -8.84
C LEU A 110 -16.44 10.04 -9.51
N LEU A 111 -15.22 9.78 -9.05
CA LEU A 111 -14.40 8.67 -9.51
C LEU A 111 -14.89 7.35 -8.90
N HIS A 112 -15.03 6.33 -9.75
CA HIS A 112 -15.47 5.00 -9.32
C HIS A 112 -14.35 3.98 -9.43
N VAL A 113 -14.41 2.99 -8.54
CA VAL A 113 -13.54 1.82 -8.49
C VAL A 113 -14.38 0.59 -8.82
N MET A 114 -13.82 -0.31 -9.63
CA MET A 114 -14.40 -1.63 -9.85
C MET A 114 -14.02 -2.52 -8.65
N ASP A 115 -15.03 -2.99 -7.91
CA ASP A 115 -14.83 -3.88 -6.78
C ASP A 115 -14.49 -5.31 -7.25
N ILE A 116 -14.01 -6.16 -6.33
CA ILE A 116 -13.68 -7.57 -6.62
C ILE A 116 -14.93 -8.35 -7.13
N ASP A 117 -16.14 -7.94 -6.72
CA ASP A 117 -17.40 -8.54 -7.17
C ASP A 117 -17.88 -8.03 -8.55
N GLY A 118 -17.08 -7.20 -9.22
CA GLY A 118 -17.40 -6.62 -10.53
C GLY A 118 -18.38 -5.45 -10.48
N LYS A 119 -18.70 -4.90 -9.30
CA LYS A 119 -19.56 -3.71 -9.18
C LYS A 119 -18.72 -2.44 -9.12
N LYS A 120 -19.13 -1.41 -9.89
CA LYS A 120 -18.58 -0.07 -9.75
C LYS A 120 -19.14 0.60 -8.48
N ARG A 121 -18.25 1.15 -7.66
CA ARG A 121 -18.57 1.89 -6.43
C ARG A 121 -17.80 3.21 -6.40
N LYS A 122 -18.30 4.20 -5.67
CA LYS A 122 -17.58 5.47 -5.52
C LYS A 122 -16.27 5.24 -4.79
N ALA A 123 -15.19 5.86 -5.23
CA ALA A 123 -13.88 5.69 -4.59
C ALA A 123 -13.91 6.09 -3.11
N ILE A 124 -14.70 7.10 -2.75
CA ILE A 124 -14.88 7.53 -1.35
C ILE A 124 -15.39 6.41 -0.42
N GLU A 125 -16.10 5.39 -0.94
CA GLU A 125 -16.63 4.25 -0.16
C GLU A 125 -15.56 3.19 0.17
N TYR A 126 -14.34 3.38 -0.31
CA TYR A 126 -13.18 2.57 0.06
C TYR A 126 -12.36 3.20 1.18
N PHE A 127 -12.66 4.43 1.60
CA PHE A 127 -11.98 5.11 2.70
C PHE A 127 -12.83 5.04 3.96
N ASP A 128 -12.31 4.38 5.00
CA ASP A 128 -12.94 4.28 6.31
C ASP A 128 -12.81 5.58 7.11
N GLN A 129 -11.75 6.36 6.86
CA GLN A 129 -11.47 7.64 7.52
C GLN A 129 -10.92 8.68 6.53
N LEU A 130 -11.40 9.93 6.65
CA LEU A 130 -11.03 11.03 5.76
C LEU A 130 -10.62 12.28 6.54
N GLU A 131 -9.32 12.44 6.74
CA GLU A 131 -8.74 13.68 7.25
C GLU A 131 -8.29 14.53 6.05
N ILE A 132 -9.17 15.36 5.50
CA ILE A 132 -8.87 16.21 4.33
C ILE A 132 -9.17 17.67 4.70
N TYR A 133 -8.11 18.42 5.02
CA TYR A 133 -8.13 19.85 5.36
C TYR A 133 -6.70 20.39 5.54
N PRO A 134 -6.46 21.72 5.43
CA PRO A 134 -5.15 22.30 5.71
C PRO A 134 -4.68 22.05 7.15
N GLY A 135 -3.42 21.66 7.32
CA GLY A 135 -2.83 21.45 8.65
C GLY A 135 -1.57 20.59 8.63
N SER A 136 -1.08 20.20 9.80
CA SER A 136 0.05 19.27 9.91
C SER A 136 -0.43 17.83 9.80
N LYS A 137 0.31 16.95 9.10
CA LYS A 137 0.00 15.50 9.07
C LYS A 137 0.02 14.86 10.45
N ILE A 138 0.75 15.43 11.42
CA ILE A 138 0.68 14.99 12.84
C ILE A 138 -0.75 15.07 13.38
N THR A 139 -1.46 16.18 13.11
CA THR A 139 -2.84 16.36 13.55
C THR A 139 -3.79 15.37 12.88
N HIS A 140 -3.57 15.11 11.59
CA HIS A 140 -4.35 14.13 10.82
C HIS A 140 -4.18 12.74 11.43
N PHE A 141 -2.94 12.30 11.62
CA PHE A 141 -2.64 10.99 12.21
C PHE A 141 -3.11 10.86 13.66
N THR A 142 -3.07 11.94 14.45
CA THR A 142 -3.63 11.94 15.81
C THR A 142 -5.13 11.66 15.79
N LYS A 143 -5.88 12.24 14.85
CA LYS A 143 -7.31 11.97 14.70
C LYS A 143 -7.59 10.58 14.14
N LEU A 144 -6.82 10.13 13.15
CA LEU A 144 -6.91 8.76 12.62
C LEU A 144 -6.69 7.72 13.72
N GLN A 145 -5.66 7.87 14.55
CA GLN A 145 -5.39 6.98 15.66
C GLN A 145 -6.53 6.99 16.68
N LYS A 146 -7.07 8.18 17.00
CA LYS A 146 -8.18 8.31 17.94
C LYS A 146 -9.47 7.68 17.42
N SER A 147 -9.80 7.84 16.14
CA SER A 147 -11.05 7.33 15.56
C SER A 147 -11.00 5.83 15.30
N THR A 148 -9.84 5.32 14.88
CA THR A 148 -9.68 3.89 14.54
C THR A 148 -9.24 3.03 15.72
N GLY A 149 -8.59 3.62 16.72
CA GLY A 149 -7.93 2.88 17.82
C GLY A 149 -6.70 2.08 17.39
N ILE A 150 -6.26 2.19 16.13
CA ILE A 150 -5.11 1.46 15.60
C ILE A 150 -3.82 2.12 16.09
N ALA A 151 -2.88 1.33 16.62
CA ALA A 151 -1.60 1.87 17.05
C ALA A 151 -0.80 2.40 15.85
N TYR A 152 -0.04 3.49 16.02
CA TYR A 152 0.76 4.08 14.94
C TYR A 152 1.70 3.07 14.27
N LYS A 153 2.29 2.16 15.06
CA LYS A 153 3.14 1.07 14.58
C LYS A 153 2.44 0.10 13.62
N ASP A 154 1.11 0.02 13.67
CA ASP A 154 0.30 -0.83 12.77
C ASP A 154 -0.20 -0.04 11.54
N MET A 155 0.30 1.19 11.33
CA MET A 155 -0.06 2.07 10.21
C MET A 155 1.08 2.20 9.19
N LEU A 156 0.71 2.25 7.91
CA LEU A 156 1.59 2.53 6.79
C LEU A 156 1.03 3.71 6.00
N PHE A 157 1.90 4.68 5.67
CA PHE A 157 1.50 5.94 5.04
C PHE A 157 2.24 6.18 3.73
N PHE A 158 1.52 6.53 2.67
CA PHE A 158 2.07 6.93 1.38
C PHE A 158 1.79 8.41 1.10
N ASP A 159 2.83 9.15 0.75
CA ASP A 159 2.77 10.60 0.51
C ASP A 159 3.96 11.02 -0.38
N ASP A 160 3.78 11.99 -1.26
CA ASP A 160 4.79 12.45 -2.20
C ASP A 160 5.75 13.50 -1.60
N GLU A 161 5.42 14.04 -0.44
CA GLU A 161 6.09 15.21 0.11
C GLU A 161 6.99 14.84 1.30
N ALA A 162 8.30 14.94 1.09
CA ALA A 162 9.30 14.51 2.09
C ALA A 162 9.15 15.16 3.47
N ARG A 163 8.61 16.39 3.56
CA ARG A 163 8.37 17.07 4.85
C ARG A 163 7.33 16.35 5.72
N ASN A 164 6.43 15.58 5.11
CA ASN A 164 5.38 14.84 5.81
C ASN A 164 5.93 13.57 6.49
N ARG A 165 7.23 13.25 6.31
CA ARG A 165 7.94 12.21 7.07
C ARG A 165 7.97 12.48 8.58
N ASN A 166 7.69 13.71 9.02
CA ASN A 166 7.58 14.02 10.44
C ASN A 166 6.58 13.13 11.20
N VAL A 167 5.58 12.52 10.53
CA VAL A 167 4.67 11.55 11.15
C VAL A 167 5.36 10.28 11.67
N GLU A 168 6.57 9.97 11.20
CA GLU A 168 7.34 8.83 11.72
C GLU A 168 7.71 9.02 13.20
N SER A 169 7.74 10.26 13.70
CA SER A 169 7.91 10.55 15.14
C SER A 169 6.78 9.97 16.02
N LEU A 170 5.62 9.64 15.43
CA LEU A 170 4.51 8.97 16.11
C LEU A 170 4.66 7.43 16.11
N GLY A 171 5.59 6.89 15.32
CA GLY A 171 5.77 5.45 15.10
C GLY A 171 5.08 4.90 13.85
N VAL A 172 4.54 5.76 12.98
CA VAL A 172 4.00 5.38 11.66
C VAL A 172 5.15 5.09 10.71
N LYS A 173 5.03 4.10 9.84
CA LYS A 173 5.96 3.95 8.70
C LYS A 173 5.50 4.85 7.54
N MET A 174 6.33 5.80 7.12
CA MET A 174 6.06 6.63 5.94
C MET A 174 6.88 6.15 4.73
N CYS A 175 6.20 6.11 3.58
CA CYS A 175 6.77 5.78 2.29
C CYS A 175 6.61 6.97 1.35
N LEU A 176 7.76 7.60 1.04
CA LEU A 176 7.83 8.63 0.01
C LEU A 176 7.56 7.99 -1.36
N VAL A 177 6.55 8.48 -2.07
CA VAL A 177 6.26 8.13 -3.47
C VAL A 177 6.66 9.29 -4.37
N LYS A 178 7.08 9.03 -5.61
CA LYS A 178 7.47 10.11 -6.55
C LYS A 178 6.48 10.29 -7.69
N ASP A 179 5.97 9.17 -8.19
CA ASP A 179 5.13 9.11 -9.38
C ASP A 179 3.78 8.45 -9.06
N GLY A 180 3.21 8.80 -7.91
CA GLY A 180 1.99 8.19 -7.40
C GLY A 180 2.19 6.80 -6.80
N VAL A 181 1.15 6.32 -6.13
CA VAL A 181 1.14 4.95 -5.62
C VAL A 181 0.80 3.97 -6.73
N ASN A 182 1.54 2.87 -6.74
CA ASN A 182 1.32 1.71 -7.60
C ASN A 182 1.57 0.43 -6.75
N LYS A 183 1.33 -0.75 -7.32
CA LYS A 183 1.47 -2.02 -6.59
C LYS A 183 2.91 -2.27 -6.14
N ALA A 184 3.91 -1.81 -6.89
CA ALA A 184 5.30 -1.91 -6.47
C ALA A 184 5.58 -1.06 -5.23
N GLU A 185 5.02 0.15 -5.18
CA GLU A 185 5.10 1.02 -3.99
C GLU A 185 4.39 0.39 -2.79
N ILE A 186 3.20 -0.19 -2.96
CA ILE A 186 2.52 -0.94 -1.89
C ILE A 186 3.40 -2.09 -1.38
N ASN A 187 3.94 -2.91 -2.27
CA ASN A 187 4.79 -4.04 -1.90
C ASN A 187 6.07 -3.57 -1.17
N ARG A 188 6.69 -2.49 -1.65
CA ARG A 188 7.87 -1.89 -1.01
C ARG A 188 7.51 -1.40 0.39
N GLY A 189 6.43 -0.63 0.53
CA GLY A 189 6.02 -0.07 1.81
C GLY A 189 5.64 -1.12 2.84
N VAL A 190 4.94 -2.18 2.44
CA VAL A 190 4.61 -3.31 3.33
C VAL A 190 5.87 -4.04 3.79
N LYS A 191 6.85 -4.26 2.90
CA LYS A 191 8.13 -4.90 3.28
C LYS A 191 8.92 -4.03 4.26
N GLU A 192 9.05 -2.73 4.00
CA GLU A 192 9.75 -1.81 4.91
C GLU A 192 9.02 -1.69 6.26
N TRP A 193 7.68 -1.69 6.26
CA TRP A 193 6.89 -1.71 7.48
C TRP A 193 7.14 -2.98 8.31
N ARG A 194 7.24 -4.16 7.67
CA ARG A 194 7.56 -5.43 8.36
C ARG A 194 8.95 -5.37 9.01
N GLN A 195 9.93 -4.82 8.32
CA GLN A 195 11.31 -4.68 8.81
C GLN A 195 11.38 -3.79 10.05
N MET A 196 10.65 -2.67 10.05
CA MET A 196 10.61 -1.73 11.19
C MET A 196 10.06 -2.37 12.47
N HIS A 197 9.21 -3.39 12.35
CA HIS A 197 8.49 -3.99 13.48
C HIS A 197 9.00 -5.38 13.87
N GLY A 198 10.12 -5.84 13.28
CA GLY A 198 10.66 -7.18 13.55
C GLY A 198 9.71 -8.30 13.12
N HIS A 199 8.85 -8.02 12.13
CA HIS A 199 7.90 -8.98 11.56
C HIS A 199 8.51 -9.84 10.45
N GLU A 200 9.84 -9.80 10.26
CA GLU A 200 10.53 -10.85 9.52
C GLU A 200 10.44 -12.16 10.31
N MET A 201 9.94 -13.19 9.63
CA MET A 201 9.84 -14.53 10.18
C MET A 201 11.20 -14.96 10.71
N LYS A 202 11.25 -15.37 11.99
CA LYS A 202 12.12 -16.49 12.35
C LYS A 202 11.74 -17.64 11.43
N VAL A 203 12.53 -17.87 10.39
CA VAL A 203 12.51 -19.14 9.67
C VAL A 203 12.88 -20.20 10.71
N SER A 204 11.90 -20.95 11.18
CA SER A 204 12.10 -22.04 12.12
C SER A 204 12.71 -23.25 11.41
N GLY A 205 13.90 -23.68 11.86
CA GLY A 205 14.53 -24.98 11.62
C GLY A 205 15.33 -25.07 10.31
N SER A 206 16.61 -25.45 10.31
CA SER A 206 17.24 -26.51 11.09
C SER A 206 18.61 -26.11 11.67
N GLU A 207 18.72 -26.09 13.00
CA GLU A 207 19.97 -26.40 13.69
C GLU A 207 20.02 -27.93 13.84
N ASP A 208 20.89 -28.61 13.10
CA ASP A 208 21.37 -29.94 13.50
C ASP A 208 22.68 -29.73 14.26
N ARG A 209 22.60 -29.83 15.59
CA ARG A 209 23.74 -30.21 16.42
C ARG A 209 23.88 -31.72 16.34
N MET A 210 25.02 -32.20 15.84
CA MET A 210 25.56 -33.50 16.22
C MET A 210 26.92 -33.29 16.88
N GLU A 211 26.93 -33.39 18.21
CA GLU A 211 28.12 -33.81 18.95
C GLU A 211 28.34 -35.29 18.67
N GLY A 212 29.52 -35.62 18.14
CA GLY A 212 30.01 -36.98 17.95
C GLY A 212 31.45 -37.06 18.44
N SER A 213 31.60 -37.42 19.72
CA SER A 213 32.84 -37.84 20.35
C SER A 213 33.57 -38.90 19.50
N SER A 214 34.84 -38.65 19.15
CA SER A 214 35.75 -39.70 18.68
C SER A 214 37.12 -39.53 19.32
N THR A 215 37.44 -40.51 20.16
CA THR A 215 38.72 -40.82 20.78
C THR A 215 39.71 -41.35 19.73
N ALA A 216 40.94 -40.81 19.71
CA ALA A 216 42.18 -41.59 19.53
C ALA A 216 43.40 -40.65 19.55
N ALA A 217 44.09 -40.59 20.69
CA ALA A 217 45.48 -40.13 20.78
C ALA A 217 46.31 -41.30 21.33
N TYR A 218 47.26 -41.77 20.52
CA TYR A 218 48.38 -42.69 20.79
C TYR A 218 49.32 -42.45 19.58
N ASN A 219 50.63 -42.24 19.64
CA ASN A 219 51.68 -42.21 20.65
C ASN A 219 52.88 -41.50 19.97
N ASP A 220 53.60 -40.60 20.63
CA ASP A 220 54.86 -40.86 21.37
C ASP A 220 56.14 -40.75 20.51
N ALA A 221 57.08 -39.92 21.00
CA ALA A 221 58.51 -39.77 20.70
C ALA A 221 58.89 -38.28 20.94
N MET A 222 59.28 -37.88 22.15
CA MET A 222 60.65 -37.92 22.70
C MET A 222 61.68 -37.25 21.79
N ASP A 223 62.08 -36.02 22.15
CA ASP A 223 63.48 -35.74 22.50
C ASP A 223 63.58 -34.37 23.21
N ASN A 224 63.91 -34.46 24.50
CA ASN A 224 64.69 -33.49 25.28
C ASN A 224 66.14 -33.50 24.73
N ASP A 225 67.06 -32.56 24.86
CA ASP A 225 67.25 -31.32 25.60
C ASP A 225 68.45 -30.62 24.91
N ASN A 226 68.52 -29.29 25.04
CA ASN A 226 69.68 -28.40 25.20
C ASN A 226 71.03 -28.57 24.46
N ASP A 227 71.57 -27.39 24.20
CA ASP A 227 72.96 -27.05 23.87
C ASP A 227 74.03 -27.73 24.76
N GLU A 228 75.20 -27.91 24.13
CA GLU A 228 76.52 -28.45 24.59
C GLU A 228 76.76 -29.97 24.54
#